data_AF-A0A7X9J935-F1
#
_entry.id   AF-A0A7X9J935-F1
#
_cell.length_a   1.000
_cell.length_b   1.000
_cell.length_c   1.000
_cell.angle_alpha   90.00
_cell.angle_beta   90.00
_cell.angle_gamma   90.00
#
_symmetry.space_group_name_H-M   'P 1'
#
loop_
_entity.id
_entity.type
_entity.pdbx_description
1 polymer ?
#
loop_
_entity_poly.entity_id
_entity_poly.type
_entity_poly.pdbx_seq_one_letter_code
_entity_poly.pdbx_strand_id
1 'polypeptide(L)'
;FTTDYKRPSRHMVNGSKAAANTYDLPGVPWVSFFNEDGVSFHGTYWHNDFGRPRSHGCINLPSEAAKWVYRWTLPNVPFAEQTFYKRLGTAVTITKG
;
A
#
# COMPACT_ATOMS: atom_id res chain seq x y z
N PHE A 1 -3.79 -14.04 0.65
CA PHE A 1 -3.25 -12.92 1.43
C PHE A 1 -4.34 -12.33 2.31
N THR A 2 -4.00 -11.54 3.34
CA THR A 2 -4.99 -10.83 4.17
C THR A 2 -4.52 -9.42 4.45
N THR A 3 -5.41 -8.44 4.37
CA THR A 3 -5.11 -7.06 4.75
C THR A 3 -5.14 -6.89 6.26
N ASP A 4 -4.10 -7.31 6.98
CA ASP A 4 -4.09 -7.29 8.44
C ASP A 4 -3.44 -6.02 9.05
N TYR A 5 -2.72 -5.25 8.23
CA TYR A 5 -2.04 -4.03 8.64
C TYR A 5 -2.32 -2.85 7.69
N LYS A 6 -2.67 -1.69 8.25
CA LYS A 6 -3.02 -0.49 7.48
C LYS A 6 -2.47 0.80 8.05
N ARG A 7 -2.25 1.78 7.17
CA ARG A 7 -1.86 3.16 7.51
C ARG A 7 -2.56 4.18 6.60
N PRO A 8 -3.12 5.28 7.13
CA PRO A 8 -3.69 6.35 6.29
C PRO A 8 -2.63 6.98 5.39
N SER A 9 -1.38 7.06 5.87
CA SER A 9 -0.24 7.54 5.10
C SER A 9 1.07 6.89 5.59
N ARG A 10 2.04 6.76 4.70
CA ARG A 10 3.40 6.30 5.02
C ARG A 10 4.43 7.02 4.15
N HIS A 11 5.55 7.41 4.76
CA HIS A 11 6.77 7.73 4.04
C HIS A 11 7.43 6.43 3.57
N MET A 12 7.49 6.21 2.26
CA MET A 12 8.10 5.02 1.66
C MET A 12 9.46 5.39 1.10
N VAL A 13 10.50 4.70 1.59
CA VAL A 13 11.89 4.93 1.19
C VAL A 13 12.54 3.59 0.88
N ASN A 14 13.30 3.54 -0.21
CA ASN A 14 14.17 2.40 -0.52
C ASN A 14 15.56 2.88 -0.93
N GLY A 15 16.59 2.25 -0.35
CA GLY A 15 17.98 2.29 -0.83
C GLY A 15 18.91 3.30 -0.16
N SER A 16 20.21 2.91 -0.15
CA SER A 16 21.36 3.81 -0.05
C SER A 16 21.58 4.50 -1.40
N LYS A 17 22.03 5.77 -1.41
CA LYS A 17 22.11 6.68 -2.57
C LYS A 17 22.82 6.12 -3.84
N ALA A 18 23.51 5.00 -3.75
CA ALA A 18 24.25 4.36 -4.83
C ALA A 18 23.43 3.38 -5.71
N ALA A 19 22.18 3.04 -5.35
CA ALA A 19 21.38 2.09 -6.13
C ALA A 19 20.41 2.80 -7.09
N ALA A 20 20.30 2.29 -8.33
CA ALA A 20 19.42 2.79 -9.39
C ALA A 20 17.91 2.75 -9.07
N ASN A 21 17.53 2.04 -8.00
CA ASN A 21 16.15 1.83 -7.57
C ASN A 21 15.82 2.59 -6.27
N THR A 22 16.49 3.71 -6.04
CA THR A 22 16.23 4.56 -4.86
C THR A 22 14.95 5.36 -5.04
N TYR A 23 14.14 5.43 -3.99
CA TYR A 23 12.98 6.32 -3.95
C TYR A 23 12.80 6.87 -2.53
N ASP A 24 12.28 8.10 -2.48
CA ASP A 24 11.94 8.83 -1.27
C ASP A 24 10.58 9.50 -1.51
N LEU A 25 9.52 8.83 -1.04
CA LEU A 25 8.13 9.17 -1.34
C LEU A 25 7.40 9.52 -0.05
N PRO A 26 7.36 10.82 0.33
CA PRO A 26 6.64 11.25 1.52
C PRO A 26 5.12 11.15 1.31
N GLY A 27 4.40 10.78 2.36
CA GLY A 27 2.95 10.93 2.37
C GLY A 27 2.17 9.94 1.49
N VAL A 28 2.74 8.80 1.09
CA VAL A 28 2.05 7.78 0.27
C VAL A 28 0.72 7.38 0.96
N PRO A 29 -0.44 7.61 0.33
CA PRO A 29 -1.72 7.52 1.02
C PRO A 29 -2.35 6.12 0.93
N TRP A 30 -3.26 5.83 1.86
CA TRP A 30 -4.19 4.69 1.86
C TRP A 30 -3.49 3.32 1.77
N VAL A 31 -2.51 3.10 2.64
CA VAL A 31 -1.63 1.92 2.57
C VAL A 31 -2.30 0.73 3.25
N SER A 32 -2.51 -0.35 2.50
CA SER A 32 -3.06 -1.62 2.98
C SER A 32 -2.08 -2.76 2.68
N PHE A 33 -1.36 -3.20 3.70
CA PHE A 33 -0.41 -4.32 3.60
C PHE A 33 -1.16 -5.63 3.56
N PHE A 34 -0.66 -6.59 2.79
CA PHE A 34 -1.31 -7.89 2.66
C PHE A 34 -0.37 -9.10 2.79
N ASN A 35 0.93 -8.85 2.99
CA ASN A 35 1.92 -9.86 3.34
C ASN A 35 2.94 -9.30 4.35
N GLU A 36 3.74 -10.21 4.91
CA GLU A 36 4.77 -9.90 5.91
C GLU A 36 6.00 -9.19 5.30
N ASP A 37 6.24 -9.37 4.00
CA ASP A 37 7.33 -8.72 3.26
C ASP A 37 7.11 -7.20 3.04
N GLY A 38 5.99 -6.65 3.52
CA GLY A 38 5.68 -5.23 3.41
C GLY A 38 5.05 -4.82 2.06
N VAL A 39 4.59 -5.79 1.27
CA VAL A 39 3.84 -5.54 0.04
C VAL A 39 2.45 -5.02 0.38
N SER A 40 2.06 -3.95 -0.32
CA SER A 40 0.82 -3.23 -0.04
C SER A 40 0.11 -2.72 -1.29
N PHE A 41 -1.19 -2.52 -1.17
CA PHE A 41 -1.92 -1.57 -2.01
C PHE A 41 -1.70 -0.17 -1.47
N HIS A 42 -1.47 0.81 -2.36
CA HIS A 42 -1.38 2.21 -1.95
C HIS A 42 -1.72 3.17 -3.10
N GLY A 43 -2.05 4.40 -2.74
CA GLY A 43 -2.21 5.48 -3.70
C GLY A 43 -0.86 5.88 -4.29
N THR A 44 -0.86 6.18 -5.58
CA THR A 44 0.33 6.58 -6.33
C THR A 44 0.09 7.92 -6.99
N TYR A 45 0.73 8.97 -6.47
CA TYR A 45 0.57 10.34 -6.98
C TYR A 45 1.64 10.73 -8.01
N TRP A 46 2.74 9.99 -8.11
CA TRP A 46 3.90 10.32 -8.94
C TRP A 46 3.83 9.78 -10.37
N HIS A 47 2.83 8.94 -10.69
CA HIS A 47 2.55 8.51 -12.07
C HIS A 47 1.10 8.03 -12.23
N ASN A 48 0.68 7.87 -13.49
CA ASN A 48 -0.63 7.34 -13.89
C ASN A 48 -0.55 6.09 -14.79
N ASP A 49 0.64 5.52 -15.01
CA ASP A 49 0.85 4.28 -15.79
C ASP A 49 0.43 3.02 -15.01
N PHE A 50 -0.88 2.85 -14.81
CA PHE A 50 -1.46 1.68 -14.14
C PHE A 50 -1.65 0.50 -15.10
N GLY A 51 -1.70 -0.72 -14.56
CA GLY A 51 -1.84 -1.95 -15.37
C GLY A 51 -0.52 -2.47 -15.98
N ARG A 52 0.57 -1.71 -15.86
CA ARG A 52 1.93 -2.16 -16.17
C ARG A 52 2.72 -2.35 -14.87
N PRO A 53 3.44 -3.47 -14.70
CA PRO A 53 4.30 -3.67 -13.53
C PRO A 53 5.40 -2.59 -13.46
N ARG A 54 5.37 -1.77 -12.42
CA ARG A 54 6.30 -0.62 -12.21
C ARG A 54 6.95 -0.61 -10.82
N SER A 55 6.60 -1.56 -9.95
CA SER A 55 6.97 -1.56 -8.54
C SER A 55 7.84 -2.77 -8.18
N HIS A 56 8.58 -2.66 -7.07
CA HIS A 56 9.35 -3.75 -6.46
C HIS A 56 8.49 -4.71 -5.62
N GLY A 57 7.17 -4.73 -5.83
CA GLY A 57 6.24 -5.63 -5.15
C GLY A 57 4.88 -5.00 -4.87
N CYS A 58 4.83 -3.74 -4.43
CA CYS A 58 3.57 -3.04 -4.09
C CYS A 58 2.64 -2.91 -5.30
N ILE A 59 1.34 -2.80 -5.07
CA ILE A 59 0.35 -2.63 -6.12
C ILE A 59 -0.07 -1.16 -6.14
N ASN A 60 0.44 -0.43 -7.14
CA ASN A 60 0.15 0.99 -7.36
C ASN A 60 -1.29 1.18 -7.85
N LEU A 61 -2.05 2.02 -7.16
CA LEU A 61 -3.43 2.37 -7.52
C LEU A 61 -3.59 3.88 -7.70
N PRO A 62 -4.56 4.34 -8.51
CA PRO A 62 -5.08 5.70 -8.37
C PRO A 62 -5.46 5.96 -6.91
N SER A 63 -5.15 7.16 -6.39
CA SER A 63 -5.37 7.48 -4.97
C SER A 63 -6.82 7.25 -4.51
N GLU A 64 -7.79 7.49 -5.37
CA GLU A 64 -9.20 7.23 -5.08
C GLU A 64 -9.51 5.72 -4.96
N ALA A 65 -8.97 4.90 -5.87
CA ALA A 65 -9.10 3.45 -5.80
C ALA A 65 -8.42 2.88 -4.56
N ALA A 66 -7.23 3.39 -4.21
CA ALA A 66 -6.54 3.02 -2.97
C ALA A 66 -7.39 3.35 -1.73
N LYS A 67 -8.01 4.54 -1.70
CA LYS A 67 -8.93 4.95 -0.63
C LYS A 67 -10.13 4.01 -0.54
N TRP A 68 -10.70 3.61 -1.67
CA TRP A 68 -11.81 2.66 -1.72
C TRP A 68 -11.41 1.31 -1.10
N VAL A 69 -10.28 0.72 -1.52
CA VAL A 69 -9.76 -0.53 -0.95
C VAL A 69 -9.51 -0.38 0.56
N TYR A 70 -8.87 0.71 0.96
CA TYR A 70 -8.54 0.99 2.36
C TYR A 70 -9.77 1.06 3.26
N ARG A 71 -10.85 1.70 2.80
CA ARG A 71 -12.10 1.83 3.55
C ARG A 71 -12.95 0.57 3.56
N TRP A 72 -12.89 -0.22 2.50
CA TRP A 72 -13.74 -1.40 2.34
C TRP A 72 -13.19 -2.64 3.06
N THR A 73 -11.88 -2.75 3.17
CA THR A 73 -11.22 -3.87 3.84
C THR A 73 -11.15 -3.66 5.36
N LEU A 74 -10.90 -4.73 6.11
CA LEU A 74 -10.48 -4.68 7.51
C LEU A 74 -8.95 -4.62 7.58
N PRO A 75 -8.35 -4.23 8.73
CA PRO A 75 -9.02 -3.54 9.83
C PRO A 75 -9.41 -2.10 9.45
N ASN A 76 -10.31 -1.51 10.24
CA ASN A 76 -10.53 -0.07 10.24
C ASN A 76 -9.47 0.57 11.14
N VAL A 77 -8.73 1.56 10.62
CA VAL A 77 -7.82 2.36 11.46
C VAL A 77 -8.65 3.42 12.18
N PRO A 78 -8.65 3.47 13.52
CA PRO A 78 -9.33 4.53 14.26
C PRO A 78 -8.83 5.92 13.86
N PHE A 79 -9.69 6.94 13.92
CA PHE A 79 -9.36 8.29 13.41
C PHE A 79 -8.10 8.91 14.05
N ALA A 80 -7.88 8.68 15.34
CA ALA A 80 -6.72 9.21 16.06
C ALA A 80 -5.42 8.43 15.78
N GLU A 81 -5.50 7.29 15.09
CA GLU A 81 -4.38 6.36 14.92
C GLU A 81 -3.72 6.47 13.55
N GLN A 82 -2.40 6.35 13.52
CA GLN A 82 -1.61 6.36 12.27
C GLN A 82 -1.45 4.96 11.67
N THR A 83 -1.77 3.92 12.44
CA THR A 83 -1.67 2.52 12.02
C THR A 83 -2.71 1.69 12.76
N PHE A 84 -3.11 0.57 12.18
CA PHE A 84 -3.76 -0.48 12.96
C PHE A 84 -3.42 -1.85 12.41
N TYR A 85 -3.15 -2.79 13.33
CA TYR A 85 -2.91 -4.19 13.02
C TYR A 85 -4.01 -5.05 13.66
N LYS A 86 -4.59 -5.97 12.90
CA LYS A 86 -5.52 -6.96 13.42
C LYS A 86 -5.36 -8.27 12.66
N ARG A 87 -5.04 -9.33 13.40
CA ARG A 87 -5.04 -10.71 12.89
C ARG A 87 -6.42 -11.04 12.32
N LEU A 88 -6.46 -11.67 11.13
CA LEU A 88 -7.67 -11.96 10.35
C LEU A 88 -8.33 -10.71 9.74
N GLY A 89 -7.56 -9.97 8.94
CA GLY A 89 -8.09 -8.90 8.08
C GLY A 89 -8.89 -9.42 6.88
N THR A 90 -9.24 -8.55 5.94
CA THR A 90 -9.98 -8.97 4.74
C THR A 90 -9.10 -9.84 3.85
N ALA A 91 -9.61 -11.00 3.44
CA ALA A 91 -8.93 -11.90 2.51
C ALA A 91 -8.79 -11.25 1.12
N VAL A 92 -7.61 -11.42 0.54
CA VAL A 92 -7.26 -10.91 -0.80
C VAL A 92 -6.69 -12.05 -1.63
N THR A 93 -7.25 -12.20 -2.83
CA THR A 93 -6.76 -13.09 -3.89
C THR A 93 -6.23 -12.22 -5.03
N ILE A 94 -4.98 -12.46 -5.43
CA ILE A 94 -4.36 -11.78 -6.57
C ILE A 94 -4.28 -12.80 -7.70
N THR A 95 -4.95 -12.52 -8.80
CA THR A 95 -4.95 -13.38 -10.00
C THR A 95 -4.22 -12.69 -11.14
N LYS A 96 -3.55 -13.47 -11.99
CA LYS A 96 -3.10 -12.97 -13.29
C LYS A 96 -4.33 -12.87 -14.20
N GLY A 97 -4.53 -11.69 -14.79
CA GLY A 97 -5.48 -11.49 -15.89
C GLY A 97 -4.90 -11.88 -17.23
#